data_AF-A0A5Z5TYP2-F1
#
_entry.id   AF-A0A5Z5TYP2-F1
#
_cell.length_a   1.000
_cell.length_b   1.000
_cell.length_c   1.000
_cell.angle_alpha   90.00
_cell.angle_beta   90.00
_cell.angle_gamma   90.00
#
_symmetry.space_group_name_H-M   'P 1'
#
loop_
_entity.id
_entity.type
_entity.pdbx_description
1 polymer ?
#
loop_
_entity_poly.entity_id
_entity_poly.type
_entity_poly.pdbx_seq_one_letter_code
_entity_poly.pdbx_strand_id
1 'polypeptide(L)' 'MKHTTLSVKELECLEHLSNVGHFVSAMMQEQDCTSLRRDPAQQSQLTSVIYLMTAQLDGVVERCNQRWLTGEGNV' A
#
# COMPACT_ATOMS: atom_id res chain seq x y z
N MET A 1 -14.91 -18.01 -14.20
CA MET A 1 -14.37 -16.86 -13.46
C MET A 1 -13.12 -16.41 -14.22
N LYS A 2 -12.98 -15.13 -14.57
CA LYS A 2 -11.79 -14.62 -15.26
C LYS A 2 -10.69 -14.47 -14.21
N HIS A 3 -9.62 -15.26 -14.33
CA HIS A 3 -8.48 -15.20 -13.42
C HIS A 3 -7.55 -14.08 -13.87
N THR A 4 -7.47 -13.00 -13.11
CA THR A 4 -6.48 -11.95 -13.33
C THR A 4 -5.14 -12.46 -12.81
N THR A 5 -4.20 -12.73 -13.71
CA THR A 5 -2.85 -13.17 -13.33
C THR A 5 -2.03 -11.94 -12.97
N LEU A 6 -1.67 -11.81 -11.68
CA LEU A 6 -0.75 -10.77 -11.21
C LEU A 6 0.66 -11.07 -11.69
N SER A 7 1.35 -10.05 -12.19
CA SER A 7 2.76 -10.13 -12.54
C SER A 7 3.64 -10.15 -11.27
N VAL A 8 4.86 -10.68 -11.39
CA VAL A 8 5.83 -10.70 -10.27
C VAL A 8 6.05 -9.30 -9.68
N LYS A 9 6.16 -8.28 -10.54
CA LYS A 9 6.30 -6.88 -10.09
C LYS A 9 5.10 -6.37 -9.28
N GLU A 10 3.89 -6.81 -9.63
CA GLU A 10 2.70 -6.44 -8.85
C GLU A 10 2.69 -7.15 -7.51
N LEU A 11 3.14 -8.40 -7.45
CA LEU A 11 3.28 -9.13 -6.21
C LEU A 11 4.32 -8.46 -5.28
N GLU A 12 5.47 -8.07 -5.81
CA GLU A 12 6.50 -7.31 -5.09
C GLU A 12 5.97 -5.97 -4.57
N CYS A 13 5.21 -5.23 -5.40
CA CYS A 13 4.56 -4.00 -4.96
C CYS A 13 3.56 -4.24 -3.82
N LEU A 14 2.75 -5.30 -3.91
CA LEU A 14 1.78 -5.65 -2.87
C LEU A 14 2.46 -6.08 -1.57
N GLU A 15 3.56 -6.84 -1.64
CA GLU A 15 4.38 -7.19 -0.48
C GLU A 15 4.96 -5.93 0.18
N HIS A 16 5.50 -5.01 -0.62
CA HIS A 16 6.02 -3.74 -0.11
C HIS A 16 4.93 -2.95 0.62
N LEU A 17 3.74 -2.84 0.01
CA LEU A 17 2.59 -2.18 0.62
C LEU A 17 2.16 -2.84 1.94
N SER A 18 2.13 -4.18 1.97
CA SER A 18 1.84 -4.93 3.21
C SER A 18 2.85 -4.58 4.30
N ASN A 19 4.14 -4.58 3.98
CA ASN A 19 5.22 -4.27 4.91
C ASN A 19 5.13 -2.84 5.46
N VAL A 20 4.80 -1.86 4.60
CA VAL A 20 4.60 -0.48 5.06
C VAL A 20 3.37 -0.37 5.97
N GLY A 21 2.29 -1.10 5.69
CA GLY A 21 1.10 -1.14 6.55
C GLY A 21 1.40 -1.72 7.94
N HIS A 22 2.23 -2.77 8.01
CA HIS A 22 2.72 -3.31 9.28
C HIS A 22 3.57 -2.30 10.05
N PHE A 23 4.47 -1.59 9.35
CA PHE A 23 5.32 -0.57 9.95
C PHE A 23 4.49 0.60 10.54
N VAL A 24 3.52 1.10 9.78
CA VAL A 24 2.57 2.12 10.24
C VAL A 24 1.81 1.66 11.49
N SER A 25 1.31 0.44 11.48
CA SER A 25 0.56 -0.11 12.62
C SER A 25 1.43 -0.27 13.87
N ALA A 26 2.67 -0.72 13.72
CA ALA A 26 3.64 -0.82 14.81
C ALA A 26 3.97 0.56 15.39
N MET A 27 4.21 1.56 14.54
CA MET A 27 4.43 2.94 14.99
C MET A 27 3.23 3.51 15.75
N MET A 28 2.01 3.21 15.30
CA MET A 28 0.79 3.64 16.01
C MET A 28 0.65 2.96 17.38
N GLN A 29 0.93 1.65 17.49
CA GLN A 29 0.87 0.92 18.77
C GLN A 29 1.92 1.42 19.77
N GLU A 30 3.17 1.59 19.34
CA GLU A 30 4.24 2.14 20.20
C GLU A 30 3.89 3.56 20.68
N GLN A 31 3.27 4.38 19.82
CA GLN A 31 2.84 5.74 20.18
C GLN A 31 1.64 5.77 21.15
N ASP A 32 0.69 4.84 21.04
CA ASP A 32 -0.47 4.76 21.96
C ASP A 32 -0.05 4.28 23.37
N CYS A 33 0.99 3.44 23.47
CA CYS A 33 1.55 3.01 24.75
C CYS A 33 2.34 4.13 25.46
N THR A 34 2.84 5.14 24.73
CA THR A 34 3.56 6.30 25.28
C THR A 34 2.72 7.57 25.16
N SER A 35 1.75 7.76 26.06
CA SER A 35 0.75 8.86 26.05
C SER A 35 1.29 10.29 26.26
N LEU A 36 2.57 10.56 25.99
CA LEU A 36 3.20 11.88 26.12
C LEU A 36 3.37 12.52 24.73
N ARG A 37 2.31 13.18 24.25
CA ARG A 37 2.29 14.21 23.20
C ARG A 37 2.99 13.81 21.88
N ARG A 38 2.17 13.53 20.84
CA ARG A 38 2.62 13.35 19.44
C ARG A 38 3.77 14.28 19.08
N ASP A 39 4.92 13.72 18.75
CA ASP A 39 5.95 14.45 18.02
C ASP A 39 5.35 14.84 16.65
N PRO A 40 5.17 16.14 16.36
CA PRO A 40 4.61 16.59 15.09
C PRO A 40 5.40 16.07 13.87
N ALA A 41 6.71 15.83 14.03
CA ALA A 41 7.55 15.28 12.98
C ALA A 41 7.18 13.81 12.68
N GLN A 42 6.98 12.98 13.70
CA GLN A 42 6.57 11.59 13.51
C GLN A 42 5.16 11.49 12.91
N GLN A 43 4.23 12.36 13.33
CA GLN A 43 2.88 12.39 12.75
C GLN A 43 2.91 12.80 11.26
N SER A 44 3.76 13.77 10.91
CA SER A 44 3.98 14.17 9.52
C SER A 44 4.58 13.03 8.68
N GLN A 45 5.59 12.34 9.22
CA GLN A 45 6.19 11.16 8.58
C GLN A 45 5.17 10.05 8.36
N LEU A 46 4.37 9.72 9.37
CA LEU A 46 3.30 8.74 9.27
C LEU A 46 2.29 9.12 8.18
N THR A 47 1.90 10.39 8.12
CA THR A 47 1.00 10.92 7.08
C THR A 47 1.59 10.78 5.69
N SER A 48 2.88 11.11 5.51
CA SER A 48 3.59 10.93 4.24
C SER A 48 3.70 9.47 3.82
N VAL A 49 3.97 8.57 4.77
CA VAL A 49 4.06 7.13 4.49
C VAL A 49 2.70 6.57 4.04
N ILE A 50 1.62 6.94 4.75
CA ILE A 50 0.25 6.54 4.36
C ILE A 50 -0.10 7.07 2.97
N TYR A 51 0.21 8.33 2.68
CA TYR A 51 -0.01 8.91 1.35
C TYR A 51 0.71 8.14 0.25
N LEU A 52 1.99 7.78 0.46
CA LEU A 52 2.78 7.00 -0.48
C LEU A 52 2.24 5.59 -0.68
N MET A 53 1.72 4.94 0.37
CA MET A 53 1.03 3.65 0.25
C MET A 53 -0.21 3.77 -0.62
N THR A 54 -1.05 4.78 -0.38
CA THR A 54 -2.28 4.99 -1.14
C THR A 54 -1.99 5.23 -2.63
N ALA A 55 -1.03 6.11 -2.94
CA ALA A 55 -0.67 6.39 -4.33
C ALA A 55 -0.13 5.15 -5.08
N GLN A 56 0.62 4.30 -4.38
CA GLN A 56 1.11 3.04 -4.95
C GLN A 56 -0.03 2.01 -5.16
N LEU A 57 -0.97 1.92 -4.22
CA LEU A 57 -2.17 1.09 -4.35
C LEU A 57 -3.04 1.54 -5.53
N ASP A 58 -3.27 2.83 -5.69
CA ASP A 58 -4.06 3.38 -6.79
C ASP A 58 -3.44 3.01 -8.15
N GLY A 59 -2.12 3.07 -8.27
CA GLY A 59 -1.41 2.64 -9.48
C GLY A 59 -1.56 1.14 -9.78
N VAL A 60 -1.62 0.29 -8.76
CA VAL A 60 -1.91 -1.15 -8.94
C VAL A 60 -3.34 -1.36 -9.41
N VAL A 61 -4.31 -0.66 -8.80
CA VAL A 61 -5.73 -0.73 -9.17
C VAL A 61 -5.92 -0.29 -10.62
N GLU A 62 -5.29 0.82 -11.02
CA GLU A 62 -5.40 1.35 -12.39
C GLU A 62 -4.85 0.35 -13.42
N ARG A 63 -3.70 -0.28 -13.16
CA ARG A 63 -3.13 -1.31 -14.05
C ARG A 63 -3.97 -2.58 -14.12
N CYS A 64 -4.50 -3.04 -12.98
CA CYS A 64 -5.43 -4.17 -12.96
C CYS A 64 -6.69 -3.87 -13.77
N ASN A 65 -7.25 -2.67 -13.62
CA ASN A 65 -8.42 -2.23 -14.38
C ASN A 65 -8.11 -2.09 -15.88
N GLN A 66 -6.94 -1.53 -16.24
CA GLN A 66 -6.50 -1.45 -17.62
C GLN A 66 -6.35 -2.84 -18.25
N ARG A 67 -5.68 -3.80 -17.60
CA ARG A 67 -5.55 -5.18 -18.10
C ARG A 67 -6.90 -5.88 -18.26
N TRP A 68 -7.82 -5.63 -17.32
CA TRP A 68 -9.18 -6.13 -17.42
C TRP A 68 -9.93 -5.55 -18.64
N LEU A 69 -9.78 -4.24 -18.88
CA LEU A 69 -10.42 -3.52 -20.00
C LEU A 69 -9.80 -3.86 -21.36
N THR A 70 -8.48 -4.03 -21.42
CA THR A 70 -7.75 -4.36 -22.67
C THR A 70 -7.83 -5.83 -23.04
N GLY A 71 -8.30 -6.70 -22.15
CA GLY A 71 -8.57 -8.10 -22.48
C GLY A 71 -7.30 -8.92 -22.76
N GLU A 72 -6.13 -8.51 -22.27
CA GLU A 72 -4.84 -9.24 -22.37
C GLU A 72 -4.81 -10.56 -21.55
N GLY A 73 -5.96 -11.21 -21.40
CA GLY A 73 -6.12 -12.57 -20.88
C GLY A 73 -6.75 -13.52 -21.90
N ASN A 74 -6.70 -13.19 -23.20
CA ASN A 74 -7.19 -14.02 -24.31
C ASN A 74 -6.02 -14.70 -25.08
N VAL A 75 -5.15 -15.43 -24.37
CA VAL A 75 -4.32 -16.51 -24.96
C VAL A 75 -4.37 -17.69 -24.01
#